data_AF-A0A7Y6E215-F1
#
_entry.id   AF-A0A7Y6E215-F1
#
_cell.length_a   1.000
_cell.length_b   1.000
_cell.length_c   1.000
_cell.angle_alpha   90.00
_cell.angle_beta   90.00
_cell.angle_gamma   90.00
#
_symmetry.space_group_name_H-M   'P 1'
#
loop_
_entity.id
_entity.type
_entity.pdbx_description
1 polymer ?
#
loop_
_entity_poly.entity_id
_entity_poly.type
_entity_poly.pdbx_seq_one_letter_code
_entity_poly.pdbx_strand_id
1 'polypeptide(L)'
;MGVPPSSPAAFAAPRAAGAPPRLVLLRMNWITGDSRIQKLALGMAERGWDVVVLGRSRTDAREVTTLGDPEHGAATVIRVPVPSVVAPYRRSRRQRGVLGRIGFLRRDDEVADRDAVNFL
;
A
#
# COMPACT_ATOMS: atom_id res chain seq x y z
N MET A 1 -16.15 -25.76 3.50
CA MET A 1 -15.02 -25.59 4.43
C MET A 1 -15.07 -24.14 4.89
N GLY A 2 -15.61 -23.87 6.09
CA GLY A 2 -15.90 -22.51 6.55
C GLY A 2 -14.63 -21.80 7.00
N VAL A 3 -14.41 -20.57 6.51
CA VAL A 3 -13.41 -19.67 7.08
C VAL A 3 -13.88 -19.36 8.50
N PRO A 4 -13.13 -19.70 9.57
CA PRO A 4 -13.54 -19.35 10.92
C PRO A 4 -13.65 -17.82 11.03
N PRO A 5 -14.62 -17.29 11.80
CA PRO A 5 -14.68 -15.86 12.03
C PRO A 5 -13.36 -15.43 12.68
N SER A 6 -12.62 -14.56 11.98
CA SER A 6 -11.41 -13.95 12.53
C SER A 6 -11.80 -13.22 13.81
N SER A 7 -11.39 -13.77 14.96
CA SER A 7 -11.71 -13.21 16.27
C SER A 7 -11.27 -11.74 16.32
N PRO A 8 -12.15 -10.79 16.67
CA PRO A 8 -11.80 -9.37 16.74
C PRO A 8 -10.76 -9.07 17.84
N ALA A 9 -10.51 -10.03 18.73
CA ALA A 9 -9.55 -9.90 19.84
C ALA A 9 -8.08 -9.94 19.42
N ALA A 10 -7.75 -10.30 18.17
CA ALA A 10 -6.36 -10.41 17.72
C ALA A 10 -5.71 -9.06 17.35
N PHE A 11 -6.46 -7.95 17.37
CA PHE A 11 -5.94 -6.67 16.84
C PHE A 11 -5.14 -5.82 17.82
N ALA A 12 -5.15 -6.11 19.12
CA ALA A 12 -4.26 -5.44 20.06
C ALA A 12 -4.16 -6.21 21.37
N ALA A 13 -3.07 -6.95 21.55
CA ALA A 13 -2.59 -7.17 22.92
C ALA A 13 -2.37 -5.78 23.56
N PRO A 14 -2.70 -5.60 24.85
CA PRO A 14 -2.39 -4.35 25.54
C PRO A 14 -0.90 -4.06 25.38
N ARG A 15 -0.57 -2.90 24.81
CA ARG A 15 0.83 -2.54 24.63
C ARG A 15 1.47 -2.32 25.98
N ALA A 16 2.75 -2.67 26.08
CA ALA A 16 3.58 -2.25 27.21
C ALA A 16 3.42 -0.74 27.41
N ALA A 17 3.24 -0.32 28.66
CA ALA A 17 3.21 1.09 29.02
C ALA A 17 4.48 1.77 28.50
N GLY A 18 4.35 2.88 27.78
CA GLY A 18 5.46 3.62 27.18
C GLY A 18 5.85 3.21 25.75
N ALA A 19 5.17 2.25 25.14
CA ALA A 19 5.44 1.91 23.74
C ALA A 19 4.91 2.99 22.78
N PRO A 20 5.65 3.34 21.70
CA PRO A 20 5.30 4.45 20.79
C PRO A 20 3.97 4.19 20.11
N PRO A 21 3.06 5.17 19.93
CA PRO A 21 1.79 4.95 19.24
C PRO A 21 1.97 4.37 17.82
N ARG A 22 0.98 3.60 17.35
CA ARG A 22 1.07 2.82 16.10
C ARG A 22 0.15 3.40 15.03
N LEU A 23 0.66 3.50 13.81
CA LEU A 23 -0.11 3.95 12.64
C LEU A 23 0.08 2.97 11.49
N VAL A 24 -1.03 2.45 10.97
CA VAL A 24 -1.04 1.67 9.73
C VAL A 24 -1.71 2.48 8.63
N LEU A 25 -0.96 2.73 7.55
CA LEU A 25 -1.42 3.48 6.39
C LEU A 25 -1.62 2.51 5.22
N LEU A 26 -2.87 2.39 4.75
CA LEU A 26 -3.25 1.45 3.71
C LEU A 26 -3.33 2.13 2.34
N ARG A 27 -2.68 1.56 1.32
CA ARG A 27 -2.80 2.04 -0.07
C ARG A 27 -2.89 0.89 -1.07
N MET A 28 -4.04 0.79 -1.73
CA MET A 28 -4.28 -0.24 -2.75
C MET A 28 -3.66 0.06 -4.13
N ASN A 29 -3.09 1.24 -4.33
CA ASN A 29 -2.38 1.61 -5.56
C ASN A 29 -0.88 1.22 -5.48
N TRP A 30 -0.07 1.48 -6.53
CA TRP A 30 1.40 1.27 -6.57
C TRP A 30 2.23 2.31 -5.83
N ILE A 31 2.96 1.96 -4.77
CA ILE A 31 3.70 2.95 -3.95
C ILE A 31 4.93 3.42 -4.76
N THR A 32 4.70 4.36 -5.68
CA THR A 32 5.70 5.02 -6.52
C THR A 32 5.97 6.43 -5.98
N GLY A 33 7.19 6.93 -6.17
CA GLY A 33 7.77 8.07 -5.43
C GLY A 33 6.95 9.36 -5.35
N ASP A 34 7.16 10.11 -4.26
CA ASP A 34 6.49 11.34 -3.81
C ASP A 34 4.98 11.25 -3.55
N SER A 35 4.54 10.15 -2.94
CA SER A 35 3.13 9.98 -2.58
C SER A 35 2.78 10.70 -1.27
N ARG A 36 1.54 11.23 -1.18
CA ARG A 36 1.02 11.85 0.06
C ARG A 36 1.12 10.92 1.27
N ILE A 37 0.96 9.60 1.05
CA ILE A 37 1.05 8.61 2.11
C ILE A 37 2.49 8.44 2.63
N GLN A 38 3.51 8.62 1.78
CA GLN A 38 4.91 8.61 2.20
C GLN A 38 5.23 9.85 3.05
N LYS A 39 4.75 11.04 2.66
CA LYS A 39 4.92 12.28 3.45
C LYS A 39 4.27 12.16 4.82
N LEU A 40 3.04 11.63 4.86
CA LEU A 40 2.34 11.35 6.11
C LEU A 40 3.09 10.33 6.96
N ALA A 41 3.59 9.25 6.35
CA ALA A 41 4.32 8.21 7.06
C ALA A 41 5.60 8.76 7.71
N LEU A 42 6.39 9.54 6.96
CA LEU A 42 7.60 10.18 7.45
C LEU A 42 7.28 11.18 8.57
N GLY A 43 6.32 12.08 8.37
CA GLY A 43 5.96 13.06 9.39
C GLY A 43 5.45 12.44 10.70
N MET A 44 4.84 11.25 10.65
CA MET A 44 4.41 10.54 11.85
C MET A 44 5.58 9.78 12.50
N ALA A 45 6.46 9.18 11.70
CA ALA A 45 7.67 8.53 12.19
C ALA A 45 8.62 9.53 12.88
N GLU A 46 8.80 10.73 12.32
CA GLU A 46 9.52 11.86 12.92
C GLU A 46 8.95 12.26 14.29
N ARG A 47 7.65 12.04 14.52
CA ARG A 47 6.96 12.29 15.80
C ARG A 47 7.04 11.09 16.76
N GLY A 48 7.86 10.08 16.45
CA GLY A 48 8.08 8.91 17.28
C GLY A 48 6.97 7.86 17.20
N TRP A 49 6.13 7.86 16.16
CA TRP A 49 5.16 6.79 15.94
C TRP A 49 5.83 5.57 15.29
N ASP A 50 5.37 4.37 15.64
CA ASP A 50 5.66 3.15 14.89
C ASP A 50 4.72 3.09 13.68
N VAL A 51 5.26 3.44 12.51
CA VAL A 51 4.48 3.61 11.27
C VAL A 51 4.73 2.46 10.31
N VAL A 52 3.63 1.85 9.85
CA VAL A 52 3.64 0.85 8.78
C VAL A 52 2.81 1.35 7.59
N VAL A 53 3.39 1.38 6.41
CA VAL A 53 2.68 1.59 5.15
C VAL A 53 2.45 0.24 4.49
N LEU A 54 1.21 -0.16 4.32
CA LEU A 54 0.84 -1.39 3.63
C LEU A 54 0.34 -1.08 2.22
N GLY A 55 0.97 -1.70 1.21
CA GLY A 55 0.59 -1.52 -0.18
C GLY A 55 0.63 -2.80 -1.00
N ARG A 56 0.36 -2.66 -2.30
CA ARG A 56 0.41 -3.77 -3.26
C ARG A 56 1.84 -4.01 -3.75
N SER A 57 2.24 -5.28 -3.77
CA SER A 57 3.49 -5.73 -4.39
C SER A 57 3.39 -5.77 -5.91
N ARG A 58 4.44 -5.31 -6.59
CA ARG A 58 4.54 -5.37 -8.06
C ARG A 58 4.85 -6.79 -8.53
N THR A 59 5.32 -7.63 -7.62
CA THR A 59 5.62 -9.04 -7.82
C THR A 59 4.57 -9.89 -7.10
N ASP A 60 4.61 -11.20 -7.30
CA ASP A 60 3.79 -12.15 -6.54
C ASP A 60 4.42 -12.48 -5.16
N ALA A 61 5.39 -11.68 -4.72
CA ALA A 61 6.10 -11.85 -3.46
C ALA A 61 5.76 -10.71 -2.48
N ARG A 62 5.87 -11.03 -1.19
CA ARG A 62 5.86 -10.03 -0.12
C ARG A 62 7.21 -9.32 -0.09
N GLU A 63 7.21 -8.00 -0.08
CA GLU A 63 8.41 -7.17 -0.02
C GLU A 63 8.34 -6.27 1.20
N VAL A 64 9.46 -6.11 1.91
CA VAL A 64 9.57 -5.19 3.05
C VAL A 64 10.72 -4.24 2.77
N THR A 65 10.45 -2.94 2.86
CA THR A 65 11.44 -1.87 2.66
C THR A 65 11.26 -0.79 3.70
N THR A 66 12.30 -0.03 4.00
CA THR A 66 12.22 1.12 4.91
C THR A 66 12.06 2.41 4.11
N LEU A 67 11.27 3.34 4.64
CA LEU A 67 11.14 4.71 4.15
C LEU A 67 11.65 5.68 5.21
N GLY A 68 12.57 6.58 4.85
CA GLY A 68 13.19 7.51 5.77
C GLY A 68 14.50 6.98 6.35
N ASP A 69 14.99 7.67 7.38
CA ASP A 69 16.27 7.42 8.02
C ASP A 69 16.06 7.10 9.52
N PRO A 70 16.78 6.13 10.11
CA PRO A 70 16.59 5.76 11.51
C PRO A 70 16.80 6.91 12.52
N GLU A 71 17.67 7.88 12.23
CA GLU A 71 17.93 9.01 13.13
C GLU A 71 16.81 10.04 13.11
N HIS A 72 16.17 10.22 11.96
CA HIS A 72 15.14 11.24 11.74
C HIS A 72 13.71 10.68 11.78
N GLY A 73 13.55 9.36 11.87
CA GLY A 73 12.26 8.67 11.82
C GLY A 73 12.12 7.84 10.55
N ALA A 74 11.87 6.55 10.75
CA ALA A 74 11.72 5.57 9.68
C ALA A 74 10.35 4.89 9.74
N ALA A 75 9.73 4.69 8.57
CA ALA A 75 8.49 3.94 8.43
C ALA A 75 8.75 2.62 7.70
N THR A 76 8.10 1.55 8.15
CA THR A 76 8.17 0.24 7.50
C THR A 76 7.16 0.20 6.36
N VAL A 77 7.61 -0.09 5.14
CA VAL A 77 6.73 -0.31 3.99
C VAL A 77 6.64 -1.81 3.73
N ILE A 78 5.44 -2.36 3.86
CA ILE A 78 5.13 -3.74 3.52
C ILE A 78 4.34 -3.74 2.23
N ARG A 79 4.83 -4.43 1.21
CA ARG A 79 4.08 -4.68 -0.02
C ARG A 79 3.67 -6.14 -0.04
N VAL A 80 2.39 -6.40 -0.24
CA VAL A 80 1.84 -7.76 -0.27
C VAL A 80 1.31 -8.09 -1.66
N PRO A 81 1.48 -9.34 -2.13
CA PRO A 81 0.84 -9.79 -3.36
C PRO A 81 -0.67 -9.76 -3.16
N VAL A 82 -1.37 -9.12 -4.09
CA VAL A 82 -2.83 -9.05 -4.09
C VAL A 82 -3.29 -9.64 -5.43
N PRO A 83 -3.99 -10.79 -5.42
CA PRO A 83 -4.58 -11.35 -6.62
C PRO A 83 -5.45 -10.30 -7.32
N SER A 84 -5.39 -10.22 -8.64
CA SER A 84 -6.16 -9.27 -9.44
C SER A 84 -7.64 -9.68 -9.53
N VAL A 85 -8.36 -9.73 -8.39
CA VAL A 85 -9.80 -10.08 -8.35
C VAL A 85 -10.69 -9.01 -9.02
N VAL A 86 -10.11 -7.93 -9.53
CA VAL A 86 -10.80 -6.72 -10.04
C VAL A 86 -10.89 -6.69 -11.57
N ALA A 87 -10.59 -7.79 -12.27
CA ALA A 87 -10.75 -7.86 -13.73
C ALA A 87 -12.17 -7.52 -14.25
N PRO A 88 -13.28 -7.88 -13.56
CA PRO A 88 -14.63 -7.55 -14.05
C PRO A 88 -15.02 -6.08 -13.88
N TYR A 89 -14.61 -5.43 -12.78
CA TYR A 89 -15.02 -4.05 -12.47
C TYR A 89 -14.35 -3.00 -13.36
N ARG A 90 -13.16 -3.32 -13.91
CA ARG A 90 -12.42 -2.41 -14.80
C ARG A 90 -12.85 -2.45 -16.27
N ARG A 91 -13.42 -3.58 -16.74
CA ARG A 91 -13.92 -3.69 -18.12
C ARG A 91 -15.07 -2.72 -18.42
N SER A 92 -15.90 -2.37 -17.42
CA SER A 92 -17.02 -1.44 -17.60
C SER A 92 -16.62 0.03 -17.70
N ARG A 93 -15.37 0.41 -17.38
CA ARG A 93 -14.89 1.82 -17.44
C ARG A 93 -13.98 2.14 -18.62
N ARG A 94 -13.81 1.24 -19.58
CA ARG A 94 -13.06 1.51 -20.84
C ARG A 94 -13.71 2.56 -21.75
N GLN A 95 -14.87 3.13 -21.39
CA GLN A 95 -15.52 4.21 -22.13
C GLN A 95 -15.43 5.58 -21.43
N ARG A 96 -14.24 6.02 -21.00
CA ARG A 96 -14.05 7.44 -20.66
C ARG A 96 -12.83 7.95 -21.42
N GLY A 97 -13.10 8.87 -22.35
CA GLY A 97 -12.17 9.42 -23.32
C GLY A 97 -11.00 10.21 -22.70
N VAL A 98 -10.39 11.04 -23.53
CA VAL A 98 -9.08 11.72 -23.39
C VAL A 98 -8.62 12.11 -21.97
N LEU A 99 -9.52 12.48 -21.05
CA LEU A 99 -9.18 12.76 -19.64
C LEU A 99 -8.67 11.55 -18.83
N GLY A 100 -8.98 10.31 -19.22
CA GLY A 100 -8.49 9.11 -18.53
C GLY A 100 -6.97 8.93 -18.60
N ARG A 101 -6.30 9.58 -19.57
CA ARG A 101 -4.83 9.55 -19.71
C ARG A 101 -4.10 10.48 -18.75
N ILE A 102 -4.77 11.49 -18.18
CA ILE A 102 -4.13 12.45 -17.26
C ILE A 102 -3.81 11.81 -15.90
N GLY A 103 -4.48 10.71 -15.54
CA GLY A 103 -4.19 9.96 -14.31
C GLY A 103 -2.92 9.10 -14.35
N PHE A 104 -2.28 8.94 -15.52
CA PHE A 104 -1.09 8.10 -15.74
C PHE A 104 0.08 8.96 -16.23
N LEU A 105 0.35 10.07 -15.55
CA LEU A 105 1.39 11.02 -15.96
C LEU A 105 2.83 10.46 -15.86
N ARG A 106 3.03 9.27 -15.30
CA ARG A 106 4.29 8.54 -15.38
C ARG A 106 4.14 7.27 -16.23
N ARG A 107 5.03 7.14 -17.22
CA ARG A 107 5.14 5.97 -18.12
C ARG A 107 5.26 4.65 -17.35
N ASP A 108 5.85 4.69 -16.16
CA ASP A 108 5.98 3.52 -15.26
C ASP A 108 4.64 3.04 -14.69
N ASP A 109 3.65 3.94 -14.53
CA ASP A 109 2.32 3.59 -14.06
C ASP A 109 1.47 2.97 -15.19
N GLU A 110 1.68 3.41 -16.44
CA GLU A 110 1.03 2.86 -17.65
C GLU A 110 1.57 1.47 -17.99
N VAL A 111 2.89 1.25 -17.90
CA VAL A 111 3.52 -0.07 -18.11
C VAL A 111 3.08 -1.05 -17.03
N ALA A 112 3.06 -0.62 -15.77
CA ALA A 112 2.59 -1.46 -14.65
C ALA A 112 1.10 -1.81 -14.76
N ASP A 113 0.26 -0.92 -15.32
CA ASP A 113 -1.14 -1.24 -15.58
C ASP A 113 -1.26 -2.24 -16.74
N ARG A 114 -0.53 -2.04 -17.86
CA ARG A 114 -0.51 -2.97 -19.00
C ARG A 114 -0.06 -4.37 -18.63
N ASP A 115 1.02 -4.51 -17.88
CA ASP A 115 1.54 -5.80 -17.45
C ASP A 115 0.54 -6.51 -16.53
N ALA A 116 -0.15 -5.77 -15.65
CA ALA A 116 -1.21 -6.33 -14.80
C ALA A 116 -2.47 -6.78 -15.56
N VAL A 117 -2.68 -6.35 -16.82
CA VAL A 117 -3.80 -6.83 -17.67
C VAL A 117 -3.38 -7.93 -18.67
N ASN A 118 -2.08 -8.08 -18.93
CA ASN A 118 -1.56 -8.96 -19.98
C ASN A 118 -1.01 -10.32 -19.50
N PHE A 119 -1.08 -10.62 -18.20
CA PHE A 119 -0.80 -11.97 -17.66
C PHE A 119 -2.07 -12.85 -17.59
N LEU A 120 -2.93 -12.75 -18.60
CA LEU A 120 -4.03 -13.68 -18.88
C LEU A 120 -3.91 -14.16 -20.33
#